data_AF-A0A537VWM0-F1
#
_entry.id   AF-A0A537VWM0-F1
#
_cell.length_a   1.000
_cell.length_b   1.000
_cell.length_c   1.000
_cell.angle_alpha   90.00
_cell.angle_beta   90.00
_cell.angle_gamma   90.00
#
_symmetry.space_group_name_H-M   'P 1'
#
loop_
_entity.id
_entity.type
_entity.pdbx_description
1 polymer ?
#
loop_
_entity_poly.entity_id
_entity_poly.type
_entity_poly.pdbx_seq_one_letter_code
_entity_poly.pdbx_strand_id
1 'polypeptide(L)'
;MHPCWASTPRRCSQRSAIRSPRSGIWWRQGLRAWGRRRERFRPQSNDSRYPRGRRIMPLARSFLYVPANREKFLEKALGLPADAFIFDLEDSVPAAEKVDARAGVRQYAPKIPGNRVWVRVNGLDSGLATDDLHAIIGVAGLAGIFLPKVETRDEVMRWVAMIGAIEQGRGVTPGAIQVVLSIESARGVLNAYDMAIAAERVVSLTFGGAQDGDLNTDLGCAWSIDGPEMLHARSHTLLAARAARFDTPLDGVFANVRDAEGFHSSFADRTLQPALPPERGRARLLRARIGGVRPGAGAGQCLDHRRRPHDRRGDGERRAPGLGGGRGVEKGRVALDEGK
;
A
#
# COMPACT_ATOMS: atom_id res chain seq x y z
N MET A 1 51.56 -36.32 29.81
CA MET A 1 52.76 -37.17 29.68
C MET A 1 52.75 -37.81 28.28
N HIS A 2 53.67 -37.39 27.41
CA HIS A 2 54.03 -38.03 26.12
C HIS A 2 55.04 -39.17 26.38
N PRO A 3 55.20 -40.17 25.47
CA PRO A 3 56.03 -40.08 24.23
C PRO A 3 55.34 -40.74 23.01
N CYS A 4 55.54 -40.45 21.71
CA CYS A 4 56.66 -40.07 20.83
C CYS A 4 57.56 -41.25 20.35
N TRP A 5 57.98 -41.16 19.06
CA TRP A 5 58.87 -41.98 18.21
C TRP A 5 58.17 -43.00 17.28
N ALA A 6 58.07 -42.90 15.94
CA ALA A 6 58.92 -42.43 14.80
C ALA A 6 59.51 -43.60 13.99
N SER A 7 59.19 -43.68 12.68
CA SER A 7 60.16 -43.72 11.57
C SER A 7 59.51 -43.92 10.18
N THR A 8 59.86 -42.99 9.28
CA THR A 8 59.61 -42.80 7.83
C THR A 8 60.58 -43.66 6.98
N PRO A 9 60.80 -43.49 5.63
CA PRO A 9 60.09 -42.77 4.55
C PRO A 9 60.02 -43.51 3.17
N ARG A 10 59.29 -42.95 2.19
CA ARG A 10 59.80 -42.83 0.79
C ARG A 10 59.46 -41.47 0.18
N ARG A 11 60.51 -40.86 -0.40
CA ARG A 11 60.55 -39.57 -1.14
C ARG A 11 60.23 -39.77 -2.62
N CYS A 12 59.68 -38.73 -3.26
CA CYS A 12 60.16 -38.09 -4.50
C CYS A 12 59.28 -36.84 -4.76
N SER A 13 59.75 -35.62 -4.48
CA SER A 13 60.36 -34.65 -5.44
C SER A 13 59.35 -34.09 -6.44
N GLN A 14 59.11 -32.80 -6.67
CA GLN A 14 59.75 -31.50 -6.39
C GLN A 14 58.63 -30.43 -6.66
N ARG A 15 58.47 -29.39 -5.81
CA ARG A 15 58.85 -27.96 -6.04
C ARG A 15 58.47 -27.42 -7.43
N SER A 16 57.91 -26.24 -7.67
CA SER A 16 57.66 -24.95 -6.97
C SER A 16 57.05 -24.04 -8.09
N ALA A 17 56.38 -22.91 -7.93
CA ALA A 17 56.62 -21.76 -7.07
C ALA A 17 55.44 -20.76 -7.22
N ILE A 18 55.24 -19.99 -6.17
CA ILE A 18 54.39 -18.79 -6.07
C ILE A 18 55.05 -17.63 -6.84
N ARG A 19 54.25 -16.78 -7.51
CA ARG A 19 54.39 -15.30 -7.51
C ARG A 19 53.26 -14.60 -8.30
N SER A 20 52.57 -13.67 -7.65
CA SER A 20 51.93 -12.52 -8.31
C SER A 20 53.01 -11.47 -8.64
N PRO A 21 52.81 -10.57 -9.62
CA PRO A 21 52.24 -9.26 -9.26
C PRO A 21 51.42 -8.53 -10.35
N ARG A 22 50.55 -7.64 -9.85
CA ARG A 22 50.08 -6.32 -10.32
C ARG A 22 50.28 -5.87 -11.78
N SER A 23 49.23 -5.18 -12.26
CA SER A 23 49.20 -3.90 -13.02
C SER A 23 48.85 -3.93 -14.52
N GLY A 24 48.03 -2.94 -14.92
CA GLY A 24 48.14 -2.31 -16.24
C GLY A 24 47.13 -2.71 -17.32
N ILE A 25 45.97 -2.05 -17.28
CA ILE A 25 45.20 -1.49 -18.42
C ILE A 25 45.73 -1.82 -19.83
N TRP A 26 44.93 -2.54 -20.64
CA TRP A 26 44.81 -2.30 -22.09
C TRP A 26 43.37 -2.54 -22.55
N TRP A 27 42.63 -1.45 -22.70
CA TRP A 27 41.47 -1.38 -23.59
C TRP A 27 41.97 -1.33 -25.02
N ARG A 28 41.46 -2.23 -25.89
CA ARG A 28 41.16 -2.05 -27.34
C ARG A 28 41.35 -3.38 -28.05
N GLN A 29 40.23 -4.02 -28.39
CA GLN A 29 39.88 -4.48 -29.74
C GLN A 29 38.66 -5.40 -29.63
N GLY A 30 37.50 -4.85 -29.98
CA GLY A 30 36.23 -5.58 -29.98
C GLY A 30 35.04 -4.71 -30.38
N LEU A 31 35.26 -3.64 -31.14
CA LEU A 31 34.20 -2.83 -31.75
C LEU A 31 34.14 -3.22 -33.23
N ARG A 32 33.35 -4.24 -33.56
CA ARG A 32 32.80 -4.49 -34.91
C ARG A 32 31.89 -5.73 -34.87
N ALA A 33 30.66 -5.55 -34.38
CA ALA A 33 29.45 -6.29 -34.79
C ALA A 33 28.24 -5.88 -33.93
N TRP A 34 27.91 -4.59 -33.87
CA TRP A 34 26.58 -4.15 -33.42
C TRP A 34 25.75 -3.77 -34.65
N GLY A 35 25.49 -4.79 -35.48
CA GLY A 35 24.58 -4.73 -36.61
C GLY A 35 23.16 -5.00 -36.13
N ARG A 36 22.36 -3.93 -36.05
CA ARG A 36 20.89 -3.89 -36.05
C ARG A 36 20.16 -5.23 -35.90
N ARG A 37 19.75 -5.54 -34.67
CA ARG A 37 18.47 -6.22 -34.41
C ARG A 37 17.84 -5.58 -33.16
N ARG A 38 17.09 -4.49 -33.38
CA ARG A 38 16.07 -4.04 -32.42
C ARG A 38 14.94 -5.06 -32.46
N GLU A 39 15.16 -6.23 -31.89
CA GLU A 39 14.03 -7.01 -31.40
C GLU A 39 13.45 -6.19 -30.26
N ARG A 40 12.31 -5.54 -30.56
CA ARG A 40 11.47 -4.96 -29.51
C ARG A 40 11.24 -6.10 -28.54
N PHE A 41 11.70 -5.94 -27.31
CA PHE A 41 11.28 -6.77 -26.20
C PHE A 41 9.75 -6.62 -26.12
N ARG A 42 9.02 -7.51 -26.80
CA ARG A 42 7.59 -7.71 -26.62
C ARG A 42 7.52 -8.63 -25.41
N PRO A 43 7.14 -8.15 -24.22
CA PRO A 43 6.88 -9.06 -23.13
C PRO A 43 5.79 -10.02 -23.64
N GLN A 44 6.12 -11.31 -23.71
CA GLN A 44 5.12 -12.35 -23.97
C GLN A 44 4.19 -12.34 -22.75
N SER A 45 3.06 -11.65 -22.88
CA SER A 45 2.11 -11.37 -21.80
C SER A 45 1.20 -12.56 -21.51
N ASN A 46 1.74 -13.78 -21.47
CA ASN A 46 0.93 -15.00 -21.30
C ASN A 46 1.26 -15.78 -20.01
N ASP A 47 1.96 -15.15 -19.05
CA ASP A 47 2.09 -15.72 -17.71
C ASP A 47 0.78 -15.53 -16.95
N SER A 48 0.04 -16.62 -16.74
CA SER A 48 -1.24 -16.63 -16.02
C SER A 48 -1.12 -16.19 -14.55
N ARG A 49 0.10 -15.99 -14.04
CA ARG A 49 0.36 -15.47 -12.70
C ARG A 49 0.15 -13.95 -12.58
N TYR A 50 0.07 -13.22 -13.70
CA TYR A 50 -0.13 -11.78 -13.69
C TYR A 50 -1.58 -11.41 -14.08
N PRO A 51 -2.30 -10.61 -13.26
CA PRO A 51 -3.66 -10.19 -13.57
C PRO A 51 -3.73 -9.40 -14.88
N ARG A 52 -4.69 -9.76 -15.74
CA ARG A 52 -4.83 -9.23 -17.12
C ARG A 52 -5.57 -7.90 -17.23
N GLY A 53 -5.81 -7.20 -16.13
CA GLY A 53 -6.53 -5.91 -16.10
C GLY A 53 -6.03 -4.98 -15.00
N ARG A 54 -6.23 -3.67 -15.20
CA ARG A 54 -5.96 -2.66 -14.17
C ARG A 54 -6.99 -2.86 -13.05
N ARG A 55 -6.53 -3.29 -11.86
CA ARG A 55 -7.36 -3.43 -10.67
C ARG A 55 -7.52 -2.06 -10.03
N ILE A 56 -8.66 -1.41 -10.25
CA ILE A 56 -8.86 0.01 -9.89
C ILE A 56 -9.69 0.10 -8.60
N MET A 57 -9.03 0.46 -7.50
CA MET A 57 -9.76 1.08 -6.39
C MET A 57 -10.21 2.48 -6.82
N PRO A 58 -11.41 2.94 -6.43
CA PRO A 58 -11.78 4.34 -6.51
C PRO A 58 -10.68 5.21 -5.90
N LEU A 59 -10.37 6.30 -6.58
CA LEU A 59 -9.25 7.18 -6.24
C LEU A 59 -9.64 8.02 -5.02
N ALA A 60 -9.52 7.44 -3.83
CA ALA A 60 -9.64 8.14 -2.56
C ALA A 60 -8.31 8.81 -2.22
N ARG A 61 -8.31 9.90 -1.46
CA ARG A 61 -7.11 10.50 -0.85
C ARG A 61 -7.12 10.38 0.68
N SER A 62 -8.26 10.00 1.24
CA SER A 62 -8.47 9.86 2.67
C SER A 62 -9.43 8.71 2.94
N PHE A 63 -9.07 7.90 3.92
CA PHE A 63 -9.94 6.91 4.53
C PHE A 63 -10.19 7.33 5.98
N LEU A 64 -11.46 7.40 6.37
CA LEU A 64 -11.84 7.73 7.74
C LEU A 64 -12.31 6.48 8.46
N TYR A 65 -11.59 6.05 9.50
CA TYR A 65 -12.04 4.96 10.36
C TYR A 65 -13.20 5.42 11.25
N VAL A 66 -14.26 4.60 11.29
CA VAL A 66 -15.47 4.82 12.07
C VAL A 66 -15.86 3.49 12.74
N PRO A 67 -15.83 3.40 14.08
CA PRO A 67 -16.27 2.19 14.78
C PRO A 67 -17.77 1.98 14.57
N ALA A 68 -18.17 0.83 14.05
CA ALA A 68 -19.53 0.62 13.56
C ALA A 68 -20.57 0.36 14.67
N ASN A 69 -20.14 0.14 15.91
CA ASN A 69 -21.01 0.08 17.10
C ASN A 69 -21.44 1.46 17.62
N ARG A 70 -20.78 2.56 17.19
CA ARG A 70 -21.03 3.90 17.72
C ARG A 70 -21.92 4.70 16.77
N GLU A 71 -23.24 4.62 16.96
CA GLU A 71 -24.23 5.32 16.15
C GLU A 71 -23.93 6.82 15.98
N LYS A 72 -23.56 7.50 17.07
CA LYS A 72 -23.16 8.93 17.04
C LYS A 72 -22.03 9.22 16.04
N PHE A 73 -21.08 8.31 15.87
CA PHE A 73 -19.97 8.50 14.93
C PHE A 73 -20.39 8.18 13.49
N LEU A 74 -21.26 7.19 13.30
CA LEU A 74 -21.84 6.86 12.00
C LEU A 74 -22.73 7.99 11.46
N GLU A 75 -23.60 8.57 12.30
CA GLU A 75 -24.41 9.75 11.93
C GLU A 75 -23.52 10.94 11.54
N LYS A 76 -22.47 11.20 12.31
CA LYS A 76 -21.51 12.26 11.99
C LYS A 76 -20.80 12.00 10.66
N ALA A 77 -20.47 10.74 10.33
CA ALA A 77 -19.77 10.38 9.11
C ALA A 77 -20.52 10.81 7.84
N LEU A 78 -21.86 10.81 7.86
CA LEU A 78 -22.71 11.21 6.73
C LEU A 78 -22.41 12.64 6.23
N GLY A 79 -22.01 13.54 7.13
CA GLY A 79 -21.70 14.94 6.81
C GLY A 79 -20.21 15.24 6.57
N LEU A 80 -19.32 14.26 6.69
CA LEU A 80 -17.87 14.49 6.58
C LEU A 80 -17.36 14.40 5.13
N PRO A 81 -16.40 15.26 4.73
CA PRO A 81 -15.88 15.31 3.36
C PRO A 81 -14.75 14.28 3.10
N ALA A 82 -14.73 13.13 3.79
CA ALA A 82 -13.70 12.11 3.63
C ALA A 82 -13.91 11.29 2.34
N ASP A 83 -12.90 11.07 1.49
CA ASP A 83 -13.13 10.44 0.18
C ASP A 83 -13.70 9.01 0.32
N ALA A 84 -13.26 8.26 1.34
CA ALA A 84 -13.80 6.95 1.73
C ALA A 84 -13.91 6.81 3.26
N PHE A 85 -14.75 5.89 3.70
CA PHE A 85 -14.96 5.55 5.11
C PHE A 85 -14.63 4.08 5.32
N ILE A 86 -13.97 3.75 6.43
CA ILE A 86 -13.76 2.38 6.90
C ILE A 86 -14.64 2.18 8.12
N PHE A 87 -15.73 1.45 7.95
CA PHE A 87 -16.54 1.01 9.07
C PHE A 87 -15.86 -0.19 9.70
N ASP A 88 -15.45 -0.02 10.95
CA ASP A 88 -14.65 -1.02 11.63
C ASP A 88 -15.55 -1.95 12.45
N LEU A 89 -15.35 -3.25 12.24
CA LEU A 89 -15.95 -4.34 13.02
C LEU A 89 -14.92 -5.00 13.95
N GLU A 90 -13.65 -4.62 13.87
CA GLU A 90 -12.53 -5.34 14.48
C GLU A 90 -12.00 -4.62 15.73
N ASP A 91 -10.77 -4.11 15.79
CA ASP A 91 -10.16 -3.64 17.05
C ASP A 91 -10.93 -2.55 17.79
N SER A 92 -11.61 -1.64 17.07
CA SER A 92 -12.34 -0.54 17.72
C SER A 92 -13.69 -0.94 18.31
N VAL A 93 -14.08 -2.21 18.15
CA VAL A 93 -15.36 -2.76 18.61
C VAL A 93 -15.13 -3.83 19.67
N PRO A 94 -15.63 -3.65 20.91
CA PRO A 94 -15.60 -4.68 21.94
C PRO A 94 -16.33 -5.96 21.49
N ALA A 95 -15.90 -7.13 21.96
CA ALA A 95 -16.48 -8.42 21.58
C ALA A 95 -18.01 -8.49 21.80
N ALA A 96 -18.51 -7.91 22.90
CA ALA A 96 -19.94 -7.87 23.20
C ALA A 96 -20.76 -7.00 22.23
N GLU A 97 -20.12 -6.06 21.53
CA GLU A 97 -20.80 -5.08 20.66
C GLU A 97 -20.66 -5.43 19.16
N LYS A 98 -20.12 -6.61 18.81
CA LYS A 98 -19.90 -7.03 17.41
C LYS A 98 -21.21 -7.17 16.63
N VAL A 99 -22.26 -7.66 17.28
CA VAL A 99 -23.60 -7.79 16.68
C VAL A 99 -24.17 -6.41 16.32
N ASP A 100 -24.07 -5.45 17.25
CA ASP A 100 -24.52 -4.08 17.05
C ASP A 100 -23.69 -3.38 15.97
N ALA A 101 -22.38 -3.63 15.93
CA ALA A 101 -21.51 -3.09 14.88
C ALA A 101 -21.92 -3.56 13.48
N ARG A 102 -22.24 -4.85 13.31
CA ARG A 102 -22.77 -5.40 12.05
C ARG A 102 -24.11 -4.75 11.67
N ALA A 103 -24.98 -4.50 12.65
CA ALA A 103 -26.24 -3.78 12.42
C ALA A 103 -25.98 -2.32 11.98
N GLY A 104 -25.02 -1.65 12.61
CA GLY A 104 -24.57 -0.31 12.24
C GLY A 104 -24.10 -0.23 10.79
N VAL A 105 -23.30 -1.20 10.32
CA VAL A 105 -22.90 -1.24 8.89
C VAL A 105 -24.11 -1.31 7.97
N ARG A 106 -25.06 -2.23 8.23
CA ARG A 106 -26.27 -2.39 7.41
C ARG A 106 -27.13 -1.13 7.39
N GLN A 107 -27.24 -0.44 8.52
CA GLN A 107 -28.06 0.76 8.65
C GLN A 107 -27.42 1.98 8.00
N TYR A 108 -26.10 2.13 8.07
CA TYR A 108 -25.42 3.38 7.71
C TYR A 108 -24.70 3.34 6.37
N ALA A 109 -24.23 2.19 5.91
CA ALA A 109 -23.54 2.11 4.63
C ALA A 109 -24.41 2.60 3.44
N PRO A 110 -25.72 2.26 3.37
CA PRO A 110 -26.60 2.75 2.30
C PRO A 110 -26.81 4.27 2.32
N LYS A 111 -26.59 4.93 3.46
CA LYS A 111 -26.76 6.38 3.63
C LYS A 111 -25.57 7.18 3.11
N ILE A 112 -24.42 6.53 2.85
CA ILE A 112 -23.24 7.19 2.28
C ILE A 112 -23.26 7.03 0.75
N PRO A 113 -23.40 8.12 -0.01
CA PRO A 113 -23.53 8.02 -1.46
C PRO A 113 -22.23 7.63 -2.16
N GLY A 114 -22.34 6.95 -3.30
CA GLY A 114 -21.22 6.76 -4.24
C GLY A 114 -20.27 5.61 -3.93
N ASN A 115 -20.73 4.56 -3.24
CA ASN A 115 -19.92 3.37 -2.89
C ASN A 115 -18.58 3.75 -2.27
N ARG A 116 -18.65 4.49 -1.16
CA ARG A 116 -17.48 5.01 -0.43
C ARG A 116 -17.22 4.29 0.87
N VAL A 117 -18.01 3.27 1.20
CA VAL A 117 -17.90 2.54 2.47
C VAL A 117 -17.09 1.27 2.28
N TRP A 118 -15.98 1.19 2.97
CA TRP A 118 -15.20 -0.02 3.15
C TRP A 118 -15.49 -0.56 4.54
N VAL A 119 -15.39 -1.87 4.72
CA VAL A 119 -15.57 -2.49 6.05
C VAL A 119 -14.32 -3.25 6.42
N ARG A 120 -13.74 -2.98 7.60
CA ARG A 120 -12.72 -3.85 8.19
C ARG A 120 -13.43 -4.92 9.00
N VAL A 121 -13.32 -6.17 8.55
CA VAL A 121 -13.92 -7.34 9.20
C VAL A 121 -12.98 -7.90 10.26
N ASN A 122 -13.45 -8.83 11.09
CA ASN A 122 -12.61 -9.58 12.01
C ASN A 122 -11.77 -10.65 11.28
N GLY A 123 -10.62 -11.02 11.85
CA GLY A 123 -9.72 -12.04 11.30
C GLY A 123 -10.33 -13.44 11.24
N LEU A 124 -9.75 -14.33 10.42
CA LEU A 124 -10.25 -15.72 10.26
C LEU A 124 -10.18 -16.54 11.55
N ASP A 125 -9.19 -16.25 12.39
CA ASP A 125 -8.92 -16.88 13.68
C ASP A 125 -9.94 -16.49 14.77
N SER A 126 -10.63 -15.36 14.61
CA SER A 126 -11.62 -14.86 15.58
C SER A 126 -12.90 -15.68 15.66
N GLY A 127 -13.20 -16.51 14.66
CA GLY A 127 -14.51 -17.16 14.49
C GLY A 127 -15.65 -16.22 14.08
N LEU A 128 -15.40 -14.92 13.92
CA LEU A 128 -16.40 -13.89 13.61
C LEU A 128 -16.45 -13.50 12.12
N ALA A 129 -15.43 -13.86 11.34
CA ALA A 129 -15.27 -13.48 9.93
C ALA A 129 -16.50 -13.84 9.07
N THR A 130 -17.02 -15.06 9.20
CA THR A 130 -18.16 -15.54 8.41
C THR A 130 -19.42 -14.70 8.65
N ASP A 131 -19.72 -14.41 9.92
CA ASP A 131 -20.86 -13.58 10.28
C ASP A 131 -20.69 -12.13 9.79
N ASP A 132 -19.47 -11.59 9.83
CA ASP A 132 -19.18 -10.26 9.29
C ASP A 132 -19.44 -10.22 7.79
N LEU A 133 -18.95 -11.20 7.02
CA LEU A 133 -19.20 -11.28 5.58
C LEU A 133 -20.70 -11.41 5.27
N HIS A 134 -21.40 -12.27 6.01
CA HIS A 134 -22.85 -12.38 5.88
C HIS A 134 -23.58 -11.10 6.30
N ALA A 135 -23.04 -10.30 7.20
CA ALA A 135 -23.64 -9.03 7.57
C ALA A 135 -23.53 -7.97 6.48
N ILE A 136 -22.46 -7.99 5.66
CA ILE A 136 -22.10 -6.86 4.80
C ILE A 136 -22.23 -7.11 3.30
N ILE A 137 -22.04 -8.35 2.81
CA ILE A 137 -22.08 -8.63 1.37
C ILE A 137 -23.50 -8.40 0.83
N GLY A 138 -23.64 -7.52 -0.16
CA GLY A 138 -24.96 -7.13 -0.71
C GLY A 138 -25.60 -5.93 -0.03
N VAL A 139 -24.97 -5.35 1.00
CA VAL A 139 -25.39 -4.05 1.55
C VAL A 139 -25.05 -2.94 0.54
N ALA A 140 -26.03 -2.09 0.24
CA ALA A 140 -25.82 -0.94 -0.63
C ALA A 140 -24.78 0.03 -0.06
N GLY A 141 -23.97 0.64 -0.93
CA GLY A 141 -22.91 1.57 -0.54
C GLY A 141 -21.57 0.91 -0.17
N LEU A 142 -21.52 -0.43 -0.03
CA LEU A 142 -20.28 -1.18 0.18
C LEU A 142 -19.38 -1.14 -1.07
N ALA A 143 -18.16 -0.65 -0.90
CA ALA A 143 -17.12 -0.53 -1.91
C ALA A 143 -16.15 -1.73 -1.89
N GLY A 144 -15.92 -2.30 -0.71
CA GLY A 144 -14.99 -3.39 -0.51
C GLY A 144 -14.70 -3.66 0.96
N ILE A 145 -13.76 -4.56 1.20
CA ILE A 145 -13.46 -5.11 2.52
C ILE A 145 -11.96 -4.95 2.82
N PHE A 146 -11.63 -4.55 4.05
CA PHE A 146 -10.29 -4.64 4.59
C PHE A 146 -10.17 -5.96 5.35
N LEU A 147 -9.20 -6.79 4.95
CA LEU A 147 -8.92 -8.07 5.57
C LEU A 147 -7.75 -7.90 6.54
N PRO A 148 -7.98 -8.02 7.86
CA PRO A 148 -6.92 -7.91 8.84
C PRO A 148 -6.07 -9.19 8.89
N LYS A 149 -4.85 -9.05 9.36
CA LYS A 149 -3.94 -10.10 9.85
C LYS A 149 -3.76 -11.22 8.84
N VAL A 150 -3.72 -10.87 7.55
CA VAL A 150 -3.47 -11.82 6.47
C VAL A 150 -1.96 -11.94 6.26
N GLU A 151 -1.45 -13.15 6.35
CA GLU A 151 0.00 -13.39 6.36
C GLU A 151 0.44 -14.34 5.25
N THR A 152 -0.49 -15.06 4.60
CA THR A 152 -0.16 -16.02 3.54
C THR A 152 -1.10 -15.92 2.34
N ARG A 153 -0.59 -16.35 1.17
CA ARG A 153 -1.39 -16.49 -0.06
C ARG A 153 -2.61 -17.39 0.14
N ASP A 154 -2.45 -18.48 0.90
CA ASP A 154 -3.53 -19.44 1.15
C ASP A 154 -4.65 -18.84 2.00
N GLU A 155 -4.33 -17.97 2.97
CA GLU A 155 -5.33 -17.19 3.70
C GLU A 155 -6.11 -16.25 2.77
N VAL A 156 -5.43 -15.57 1.84
CA VAL A 156 -6.11 -14.75 0.83
C VAL A 156 -7.07 -15.61 0.01
N MET A 157 -6.65 -16.81 -0.43
CA MET A 157 -7.51 -17.70 -1.20
C MET A 157 -8.72 -18.21 -0.39
N ARG A 158 -8.55 -18.46 0.91
CA ARG A 158 -9.67 -18.78 1.81
C ARG A 158 -10.69 -17.65 1.87
N TRP A 159 -10.24 -16.41 2.07
CA TRP A 159 -11.12 -15.23 2.02
C TRP A 159 -11.85 -15.10 0.68
N VAL A 160 -11.13 -15.27 -0.43
CA VAL A 160 -11.70 -15.19 -1.78
C VAL A 160 -12.80 -16.23 -1.98
N ALA A 161 -12.59 -17.46 -1.52
CA ALA A 161 -13.58 -18.53 -1.61
C ALA A 161 -14.82 -18.22 -0.76
N MET A 162 -14.64 -17.77 0.49
CA MET A 162 -15.76 -17.39 1.38
C MET A 162 -16.59 -16.25 0.78
N ILE A 163 -15.94 -15.18 0.32
CA ILE A 163 -16.62 -14.04 -0.31
C ILE A 163 -17.35 -14.49 -1.57
N GLY A 164 -16.71 -15.27 -2.44
CA GLY A 164 -17.31 -15.76 -3.68
C GLY A 164 -18.55 -16.64 -3.45
N ALA A 165 -18.51 -17.52 -2.45
CA ALA A 165 -19.66 -18.36 -2.09
C ALA A 165 -20.85 -17.51 -1.61
N ILE A 166 -20.61 -16.47 -0.81
CA ILE A 166 -21.67 -15.58 -0.31
C ILE A 166 -22.20 -14.67 -1.44
N GLU A 167 -21.32 -14.15 -2.31
CA GLU A 167 -21.73 -13.40 -3.51
C GLU A 167 -22.68 -14.23 -4.37
N GLN A 168 -22.29 -15.48 -4.69
CA GLN A 168 -23.10 -16.41 -5.46
C GLN A 168 -24.44 -16.70 -4.79
N GLY A 169 -24.45 -17.00 -3.49
CA GLY A 169 -25.68 -17.29 -2.73
C GLY A 169 -26.65 -16.11 -2.64
N ARG A 170 -26.19 -14.88 -2.90
CA ARG A 170 -26.99 -13.64 -2.84
C ARG A 170 -27.27 -13.03 -4.21
N GLY A 171 -26.84 -13.66 -5.29
CA GLY A 171 -26.96 -13.09 -6.64
C GLY A 171 -26.16 -11.81 -6.84
N VAL A 172 -25.14 -11.57 -6.01
CA VAL A 172 -24.18 -10.47 -6.21
C VAL A 172 -23.22 -10.88 -7.34
N THR A 173 -22.92 -9.96 -8.25
CA THR A 173 -21.99 -10.23 -9.36
C THR A 173 -20.66 -10.80 -8.83
N PRO A 174 -20.20 -11.97 -9.33
CA PRO A 174 -18.94 -12.54 -8.88
C PRO A 174 -17.78 -11.57 -9.03
N GLY A 175 -17.01 -11.40 -7.96
CA GLY A 175 -15.87 -10.47 -7.96
C GLY A 175 -16.25 -9.01 -7.77
N ALA A 176 -17.51 -8.68 -7.48
CA ALA A 176 -17.92 -7.30 -7.20
C ALA A 176 -17.22 -6.73 -5.95
N ILE A 177 -17.09 -7.54 -4.90
CA ILE A 177 -16.51 -7.09 -3.63
C ILE A 177 -14.98 -7.11 -3.72
N GLN A 178 -14.38 -5.91 -3.77
CA GLN A 178 -12.92 -5.78 -3.76
C GLN A 178 -12.36 -5.92 -2.34
N VAL A 179 -11.09 -6.32 -2.23
CA VAL A 179 -10.41 -6.47 -0.94
C VAL A 179 -9.09 -5.70 -0.86
N VAL A 180 -8.84 -5.11 0.30
CA VAL A 180 -7.56 -4.54 0.71
C VAL A 180 -6.98 -5.44 1.80
N LEU A 181 -5.70 -5.79 1.68
CA LEU A 181 -5.02 -6.59 2.69
C LEU A 181 -4.29 -5.67 3.67
N SER A 182 -4.54 -5.85 4.96
CA SER A 182 -3.77 -5.20 6.02
C SER A 182 -2.48 -5.97 6.28
N ILE A 183 -1.35 -5.31 6.01
CA ILE A 183 -0.02 -5.84 6.22
C ILE A 183 0.45 -5.41 7.62
N GLU A 184 0.14 -6.24 8.61
CA GLU A 184 0.28 -5.87 10.03
C GLU A 184 1.04 -6.90 10.88
N SER A 185 1.86 -7.74 10.24
CA SER A 185 2.82 -8.62 10.89
C SER A 185 4.10 -8.73 10.07
N ALA A 186 5.19 -9.18 10.68
CA ALA A 186 6.47 -9.44 10.03
C ALA A 186 6.31 -10.47 8.90
N ARG A 187 5.51 -11.53 9.13
CA ARG A 187 5.22 -12.55 8.13
C ARG A 187 4.41 -11.96 6.96
N GLY A 188 3.41 -11.13 7.25
CA GLY A 188 2.64 -10.41 6.23
C GLY A 188 3.51 -9.45 5.40
N VAL A 189 4.45 -8.75 6.03
CA VAL A 189 5.41 -7.88 5.33
C VAL A 189 6.22 -8.69 4.32
N LEU A 190 6.83 -9.81 4.74
CA LEU A 190 7.65 -10.63 3.86
C LEU A 190 6.87 -11.28 2.70
N ASN A 191 5.59 -11.60 2.94
CA ASN A 191 4.72 -12.25 1.94
C ASN A 191 3.86 -11.26 1.13
N ALA A 192 4.03 -9.96 1.31
CA ALA A 192 3.13 -8.93 0.79
C ALA A 192 2.88 -9.03 -0.73
N TYR A 193 3.93 -9.29 -1.52
CA TYR A 193 3.80 -9.39 -2.97
C TYR A 193 3.00 -10.63 -3.40
N ASP A 194 3.30 -11.79 -2.83
CA ASP A 194 2.62 -13.04 -3.17
C ASP A 194 1.14 -13.00 -2.80
N MET A 195 0.81 -12.35 -1.68
CA MET A 195 -0.56 -12.06 -1.27
C MET A 195 -1.25 -11.07 -2.22
N ALA A 196 -0.57 -10.01 -2.63
CA ALA A 196 -1.13 -9.00 -3.54
C ALA A 196 -1.56 -9.58 -4.89
N ILE A 197 -0.77 -10.51 -5.44
CA ILE A 197 -1.08 -11.14 -6.73
C ILE A 197 -1.98 -12.38 -6.61
N ALA A 198 -2.37 -12.77 -5.39
CA ALA A 198 -3.08 -14.03 -5.14
C ALA A 198 -4.42 -14.15 -5.89
N ALA A 199 -5.21 -13.08 -5.94
CA ALA A 199 -6.55 -13.09 -6.55
C ALA A 199 -6.92 -11.74 -7.18
N GLU A 200 -7.76 -11.77 -8.22
CA GLU A 200 -8.16 -10.56 -8.97
C GLU A 200 -8.89 -9.50 -8.15
N ARG A 201 -9.64 -9.90 -7.13
CA ARG A 201 -10.33 -8.98 -6.22
C ARG A 201 -9.41 -8.25 -5.24
N VAL A 202 -8.13 -8.62 -5.14
CA VAL A 202 -7.17 -7.89 -4.31
C VAL A 202 -6.73 -6.64 -5.06
N VAL A 203 -7.09 -5.48 -4.53
CA VAL A 203 -6.95 -4.19 -5.22
C VAL A 203 -5.93 -3.25 -4.59
N SER A 204 -5.55 -3.51 -3.34
CA SER A 204 -4.50 -2.75 -2.65
C SER A 204 -3.96 -3.47 -1.42
N LEU A 205 -2.87 -2.92 -0.88
CA LEU A 205 -2.31 -3.22 0.42
C LEU A 205 -2.38 -1.97 1.30
N THR A 206 -2.62 -2.15 2.60
CA THR A 206 -2.40 -1.12 3.61
C THR A 206 -1.26 -1.53 4.53
N PHE A 207 -0.35 -0.59 4.78
CA PHE A 207 0.73 -0.76 5.74
C PHE A 207 0.19 -0.59 7.16
N GLY A 208 0.26 -1.62 8.01
CA GLY A 208 -0.28 -1.64 9.38
C GLY A 208 0.51 -0.82 10.42
N GLY A 209 1.05 0.34 10.04
CA GLY A 209 1.81 1.21 10.94
C GLY A 209 0.92 2.19 11.70
N ALA A 210 0.56 1.83 12.92
CA ALA A 210 -0.13 2.69 13.89
C ALA A 210 0.60 2.67 15.24
N GLN A 211 0.40 3.71 16.04
CA GLN A 211 0.86 3.71 17.44
C GLN A 211 0.19 2.56 18.17
N ASP A 212 1.00 1.71 18.81
CA ASP A 212 0.56 0.48 19.49
C ASP A 212 -0.25 -0.47 18.58
N GLY A 213 0.02 -0.43 17.27
CA GLY A 213 -0.61 -1.31 16.29
C GLY A 213 0.04 -2.70 16.21
N ASP A 214 -0.67 -3.63 15.58
CA ASP A 214 -0.29 -5.04 15.53
C ASP A 214 1.13 -5.28 15.00
N LEU A 215 1.57 -4.54 13.98
CA LEU A 215 2.92 -4.71 13.42
C LEU A 215 4.01 -4.30 14.41
N ASN A 216 3.79 -3.24 15.18
CA ASN A 216 4.72 -2.79 16.21
C ASN A 216 4.84 -3.84 17.33
N THR A 217 3.71 -4.41 17.72
CA THR A 217 3.64 -5.50 18.71
C THR A 217 4.33 -6.76 18.21
N ASP A 218 4.08 -7.17 16.97
CA ASP A 218 4.68 -8.37 16.36
C ASP A 218 6.21 -8.25 16.19
N LEU A 219 6.68 -7.06 15.81
CA LEU A 219 8.11 -6.76 15.71
C LEU A 219 8.78 -6.53 17.08
N GLY A 220 8.00 -6.33 18.14
CA GLY A 220 8.52 -6.04 19.47
C GLY A 220 9.29 -4.72 19.57
N CYS A 221 8.93 -3.71 18.77
CA CYS A 221 9.63 -2.43 18.73
C CYS A 221 8.76 -1.27 19.25
N ALA A 222 9.43 -0.24 19.79
CA ALA A 222 8.76 1.00 20.18
C ALA A 222 8.23 1.74 18.96
N TRP A 223 7.13 2.46 19.11
CA TRP A 223 6.58 3.31 18.05
C TRP A 223 7.15 4.73 18.14
N SER A 224 7.47 5.31 16.99
CA SER A 224 7.87 6.71 16.87
C SER A 224 7.12 7.42 15.73
N ILE A 225 7.04 8.76 15.80
CA ILE A 225 6.31 9.55 14.82
C ILE A 225 7.02 9.60 13.46
N ASP A 226 8.35 9.62 13.48
CA ASP A 226 9.24 9.57 12.32
C ASP A 226 9.35 8.15 11.75
N GLY A 227 9.14 7.13 12.58
CA GLY A 227 8.96 5.74 12.19
C GLY A 227 10.16 5.04 11.52
N PRO A 228 11.44 5.35 11.82
CA PRO A 228 12.57 4.64 11.21
C PRO A 228 12.55 3.13 11.49
N GLU A 229 12.02 2.71 12.63
CA GLU A 229 11.86 1.30 12.99
C GLU A 229 10.93 0.54 12.03
N MET A 230 9.98 1.27 11.42
CA MET A 230 8.99 0.75 10.47
C MET A 230 9.38 0.98 9.01
N LEU A 231 10.50 1.66 8.74
CA LEU A 231 10.85 2.12 7.40
C LEU A 231 10.94 0.96 6.40
N HIS A 232 11.53 -0.17 6.81
CA HIS A 232 11.63 -1.35 5.96
C HIS A 232 10.24 -1.92 5.63
N ALA A 233 9.39 -2.13 6.63
CA ALA A 233 8.05 -2.68 6.42
C ALA A 233 7.18 -1.80 5.53
N ARG A 234 7.22 -0.48 5.75
CA ARG A 234 6.52 0.52 4.92
C ARG A 234 7.04 0.52 3.48
N SER A 235 8.36 0.51 3.30
CA SER A 235 9.01 0.45 1.97
C SER A 235 8.69 -0.84 1.23
N HIS A 236 8.75 -1.97 1.92
CA HIS A 236 8.48 -3.29 1.36
C HIS A 236 7.01 -3.39 0.90
N THR A 237 6.07 -2.94 1.73
CA THR A 237 4.64 -2.92 1.40
C THR A 237 4.36 -2.06 0.17
N LEU A 238 4.96 -0.87 0.08
CA LEU A 238 4.86 -0.01 -1.10
C LEU A 238 5.43 -0.69 -2.36
N LEU A 239 6.61 -1.29 -2.25
CA LEU A 239 7.27 -1.98 -3.35
C LEU A 239 6.41 -3.15 -3.86
N ALA A 240 5.90 -3.98 -2.95
CA ALA A 240 5.02 -5.10 -3.25
C ALA A 240 3.74 -4.63 -3.96
N ALA A 241 3.07 -3.58 -3.43
CA ALA A 241 1.86 -3.02 -4.04
C ALA A 241 2.12 -2.50 -5.46
N ARG A 242 3.24 -1.79 -5.68
CA ARG A 242 3.62 -1.29 -7.00
C ARG A 242 4.01 -2.40 -7.97
N ALA A 243 4.71 -3.44 -7.50
CA ALA A 243 5.03 -4.62 -8.28
C ALA A 243 3.74 -5.37 -8.70
N ALA A 244 2.71 -5.39 -7.85
CA ALA A 244 1.38 -5.90 -8.15
C ALA A 244 0.52 -4.95 -9.01
N ARG A 245 1.08 -3.80 -9.43
CA ARG A 245 0.43 -2.76 -10.25
C ARG A 245 -0.77 -2.09 -9.58
N PHE A 246 -0.79 -2.00 -8.26
CA PHE A 246 -1.78 -1.22 -7.55
C PHE A 246 -1.52 0.28 -7.72
N ASP A 247 -2.57 1.00 -8.09
CA ASP A 247 -2.52 2.45 -8.26
C ASP A 247 -2.47 3.17 -6.92
N THR A 248 -3.16 2.64 -5.90
CA THR A 248 -3.43 3.33 -4.64
C THR A 248 -3.00 2.51 -3.42
N PRO A 249 -1.68 2.31 -3.18
CA PRO A 249 -1.19 1.73 -1.94
C PRO A 249 -1.55 2.62 -0.75
N LEU A 250 -1.99 2.02 0.35
CA LEU A 250 -2.42 2.73 1.53
C LEU A 250 -1.35 2.72 2.61
N ASP A 251 -1.21 3.84 3.29
CA ASP A 251 -0.40 3.98 4.48
C ASP A 251 -1.20 3.54 5.72
N GLY A 252 -0.55 3.57 6.88
CA GLY A 252 -1.17 3.15 8.13
C GLY A 252 -2.21 4.11 8.70
N VAL A 253 -2.54 3.89 9.98
CA VAL A 253 -3.53 4.69 10.68
C VAL A 253 -2.81 5.73 11.54
N PHE A 254 -3.32 6.96 11.52
CA PHE A 254 -2.98 7.95 12.52
C PHE A 254 -4.12 8.09 13.53
N ALA A 255 -3.93 7.46 14.69
CA ALA A 255 -5.00 7.31 15.69
C ALA A 255 -5.26 8.59 16.49
N ASN A 256 -4.23 9.41 16.75
CA ASN A 256 -4.38 10.61 17.57
C ASN A 256 -5.07 11.74 16.81
N VAL A 257 -6.40 11.73 16.85
CA VAL A 257 -7.26 12.69 16.16
C VAL A 257 -7.05 14.15 16.57
N ARG A 258 -6.46 14.38 17.75
CA ARG A 258 -6.23 15.71 18.34
C ARG A 258 -4.88 16.31 17.94
N ASP A 259 -3.96 15.48 17.47
CA ASP A 259 -2.60 15.89 17.12
C ASP A 259 -2.45 16.13 15.62
N ALA A 260 -2.87 17.31 15.17
CA ALA A 260 -2.75 17.69 13.76
C ALA A 260 -1.29 17.88 13.32
N GLU A 261 -0.42 18.30 14.23
CA GLU A 261 0.99 18.52 13.95
C GLU A 261 1.72 17.19 13.76
N GLY A 262 1.57 16.24 14.69
CA GLY A 262 2.09 14.89 14.55
C GLY A 262 1.55 14.21 13.30
N PHE A 263 0.27 14.39 12.96
CA PHE A 263 -0.28 13.89 11.71
C PHE A 263 0.53 14.39 10.50
N HIS A 264 0.77 15.70 10.41
CA HIS A 264 1.57 16.28 9.32
C HIS A 264 3.03 15.81 9.34
N SER A 265 3.66 15.76 10.51
CA SER A 265 5.04 15.30 10.68
C SER A 265 5.23 13.84 10.31
N SER A 266 4.20 13.00 10.47
CA SER A 266 4.25 11.60 10.05
C SER A 266 4.33 11.38 8.52
N PHE A 267 4.12 12.45 7.72
CA PHE A 267 4.37 12.47 6.28
C PHE A 267 5.73 13.08 5.90
N ALA A 268 6.50 13.58 6.88
CA ALA A 268 7.70 14.37 6.64
C ALA A 268 8.87 13.53 6.11
N ASP A 269 8.83 12.20 6.25
CA ASP A 269 9.68 11.32 5.46
C ASP A 269 9.21 11.34 3.99
N ARG A 270 9.72 12.33 3.24
CA ARG A 270 9.43 12.54 1.82
C ARG A 270 10.09 11.50 0.92
N THR A 271 10.97 10.63 1.45
CA THR A 271 11.79 9.71 0.64
C THR A 271 10.98 8.58 -0.01
N LEU A 272 9.85 8.20 0.60
CA LEU A 272 8.95 7.15 0.11
C LEU A 272 7.69 7.69 -0.55
N GLN A 273 7.58 9.00 -0.77
CA GLN A 273 6.55 9.55 -1.65
C GLN A 273 6.94 9.19 -3.09
N PRO A 274 6.17 8.37 -3.82
CA PRO A 274 6.51 8.04 -5.19
C PRO A 274 6.68 9.34 -6.00
N ALA A 275 7.84 9.52 -6.65
CA ALA A 275 8.08 10.65 -7.55
C ALA A 275 7.04 10.59 -8.68
N LEU A 276 6.11 11.54 -8.67
CA LEU A 276 4.95 11.57 -9.56
C LEU A 276 5.36 12.11 -10.95
N PRO A 277 4.98 11.43 -12.06
CA PRO A 277 4.99 12.08 -13.36
C PRO A 277 3.94 13.21 -13.37
N PRO A 278 4.24 14.40 -13.93
CA PRO A 278 3.41 15.59 -13.79
C PRO A 278 2.01 15.51 -14.42
N GLU A 279 1.72 14.48 -15.23
CA GLU A 279 0.56 14.54 -16.14
C GLU A 279 -0.54 13.48 -15.90
N ARG A 280 -0.48 12.67 -14.84
CA ARG A 280 -1.51 11.63 -14.61
C ARG A 280 -2.00 11.63 -13.17
N GLY A 281 -3.33 11.68 -13.01
CA GLY A 281 -4.04 11.86 -11.76
C GLY A 281 -3.58 10.92 -10.63
N ARG A 282 -2.80 11.51 -9.72
CA ARG A 282 -2.78 11.36 -8.25
C ARG A 282 -2.82 9.93 -7.69
N ALA A 283 -1.66 9.39 -7.36
CA ALA A 283 -1.52 8.34 -6.35
C ALA A 283 -0.58 8.82 -5.24
N ARG A 284 -1.13 9.13 -4.07
CA ARG A 284 -0.34 9.35 -2.84
C ARG A 284 -0.32 8.05 -2.03
N LEU A 285 0.67 7.85 -1.17
CA LEU A 285 0.54 6.94 -0.04
C LEU A 285 -0.52 7.58 0.88
N LEU A 286 -1.63 6.90 1.12
CA LEU A 286 -2.80 7.50 1.76
C LEU A 286 -2.93 7.03 3.20
N ARG A 287 -2.78 7.94 4.15
CA ARG A 287 -2.96 7.63 5.57
C ARG A 287 -4.41 7.79 5.98
N ALA A 288 -4.95 6.81 6.68
CA ALA A 288 -6.28 6.87 7.23
C ALA A 288 -6.28 7.65 8.56
N ARG A 289 -7.29 8.48 8.79
CA ARG A 289 -7.48 9.21 10.06
C ARG A 289 -8.64 8.57 10.82
N ILE A 290 -8.59 8.53 12.16
CA ILE A 290 -9.75 8.19 12.99
C ILE A 290 -10.56 9.47 13.24
N GLY A 291 -11.90 9.40 13.25
CA GLY A 291 -12.75 10.57 13.52
C GLY A 291 -12.90 10.88 15.01
N GLY A 292 -12.41 12.03 15.49
CA GLY A 292 -12.63 12.52 16.86
C GLY A 292 -13.77 13.54 16.99
N VAL A 293 -14.43 13.60 18.15
CA VAL A 293 -15.38 14.66 18.53
C VAL A 293 -14.69 15.68 19.43
N ARG A 294 -14.76 16.98 19.06
CA ARG A 294 -14.53 18.10 19.99
C ARG A 294 -15.81 18.34 20.82
N PRO A 295 -15.74 18.54 22.13
CA PRO A 295 -16.75 19.34 22.82
C PRO A 295 -16.45 20.82 22.55
N GLY A 296 -17.41 21.55 21.97
CA GLY A 296 -17.45 23.02 22.08
C GLY A 296 -16.65 23.88 21.10
N ALA A 297 -16.48 23.51 19.82
CA ALA A 297 -15.98 24.46 18.82
C ALA A 297 -16.75 24.36 17.50
N GLY A 298 -17.42 25.45 17.13
CA GLY A 298 -18.08 25.63 15.85
C GLY A 298 -17.12 25.54 14.66
N ALA A 299 -17.71 25.25 13.50
CA ALA A 299 -17.13 25.30 12.16
C ALA A 299 -15.78 24.56 11.97
N GLY A 300 -15.88 23.33 11.46
CA GLY A 300 -14.74 22.52 11.03
C GLY A 300 -13.88 23.22 9.99
N GLN A 301 -12.62 23.48 10.33
CA GLN A 301 -11.58 23.77 9.35
C GLN A 301 -10.83 22.48 9.06
N CYS A 302 -11.17 21.85 7.94
CA CYS A 302 -10.29 20.91 7.26
C CYS A 302 -9.53 21.73 6.21
N LEU A 303 -8.28 22.09 6.51
CA LEU A 303 -7.41 22.74 5.53
C LEU A 303 -6.90 21.66 4.56
N ASP A 304 -7.46 21.62 3.35
CA ASP A 304 -6.77 21.11 2.15
C ASP A 304 -7.11 21.99 0.95
N HIS A 305 -6.08 22.23 0.14
CA HIS A 305 -5.93 23.29 -0.84
C HIS A 305 -7.00 23.30 -1.94
N ARG A 306 -7.51 24.52 -2.18
CA ARG A 306 -8.20 25.06 -3.37
C ARG A 306 -8.58 24.01 -4.43
N ARG A 307 -9.87 23.68 -4.47
CA ARG A 307 -10.53 23.29 -5.73
C ARG A 307 -10.35 24.44 -6.73
N ARG A 308 -9.59 24.24 -7.80
CA ARG A 308 -9.81 25.07 -9.01
C ARG A 308 -11.02 24.47 -9.74
N PRO A 309 -12.09 25.22 -10.00
CA PRO A 309 -13.20 24.71 -10.77
C PRO A 309 -12.76 24.55 -12.23
N HIS A 310 -12.92 23.34 -12.75
CA HIS A 310 -13.12 23.12 -14.18
C HIS A 310 -14.61 23.30 -14.45
N ASP A 311 -14.99 24.29 -15.25
CA ASP A 311 -15.46 24.08 -16.63
C ASP A 311 -16.16 25.35 -17.16
N ARG A 312 -15.94 25.65 -18.44
CA ARG A 312 -16.97 26.01 -19.44
C ARG A 312 -16.30 26.49 -20.73
N ARG A 313 -16.57 25.75 -21.81
CA ARG A 313 -16.35 26.16 -23.20
C ARG A 313 -17.26 27.34 -23.56
N GLY A 314 -16.80 28.19 -24.48
CA GLY A 314 -17.59 29.22 -25.15
C GLY A 314 -16.74 30.08 -26.08
N ASP A 315 -16.81 29.75 -27.37
CA ASP A 315 -16.52 30.47 -28.61
C ASP A 315 -15.89 31.89 -28.60
N GLY A 316 -14.95 32.11 -29.53
CA GLY A 316 -14.51 33.46 -29.89
C GLY A 316 -13.22 33.51 -30.73
N GLU A 317 -13.37 33.33 -32.03
CA GLU A 317 -12.53 33.80 -33.15
C GLU A 317 -11.28 34.70 -32.91
N ARG A 318 -10.23 34.36 -33.69
CA ARG A 318 -9.27 35.21 -34.44
C ARG A 318 -7.83 35.47 -33.93
N ARG A 319 -6.92 35.18 -34.88
CA ARG A 319 -5.56 35.72 -35.19
C ARG A 319 -4.31 35.06 -34.59
N ALA A 320 -3.52 34.44 -35.49
CA ALA A 320 -2.07 34.25 -35.40
C ALA A 320 -1.33 35.55 -35.87
N PRO A 321 0.02 35.64 -35.97
CA PRO A 321 1.10 34.69 -35.62
C PRO A 321 2.30 35.32 -34.86
N GLY A 322 3.31 34.53 -34.44
CA GLY A 322 4.62 35.08 -34.05
C GLY A 322 5.62 34.18 -33.31
N LEU A 323 6.52 33.56 -34.08
CA LEU A 323 7.98 33.41 -33.85
C LEU A 323 8.57 32.93 -32.50
N GLY A 324 9.28 31.80 -32.57
CA GLY A 324 10.73 31.75 -32.30
C GLY A 324 11.22 31.37 -30.89
N GLY A 325 12.18 30.43 -30.84
CA GLY A 325 13.16 30.35 -29.76
C GLY A 325 13.39 28.96 -29.17
N GLY A 326 14.36 28.22 -29.72
CA GLY A 326 14.85 26.98 -29.14
C GLY A 326 15.88 27.16 -28.01
N ARG A 327 16.07 26.08 -27.25
CA ARG A 327 17.27 25.58 -26.52
C ARG A 327 16.74 24.65 -25.41
N GLY A 328 17.02 23.35 -25.41
CA GLY A 328 18.33 22.77 -25.11
C GLY A 328 18.43 22.57 -23.60
N VAL A 329 17.97 21.42 -23.07
CA VAL A 329 18.14 21.08 -21.65
C VAL A 329 19.37 20.18 -21.52
N GLU A 330 20.42 20.78 -21.00
CA GLU A 330 21.70 20.17 -20.65
C GLU A 330 21.59 19.42 -19.31
N LYS A 331 22.25 18.26 -19.22
CA LYS A 331 22.40 17.46 -18.00
C LYS A 331 23.58 17.98 -17.18
N GLY A 332 23.36 18.43 -15.94
CA GLY A 332 24.41 18.57 -14.91
C GLY A 332 23.93 17.84 -13.65
N ARG A 333 24.54 16.73 -13.22
CA ARG A 333 25.80 16.56 -12.46
C ARG A 333 25.84 17.24 -11.08
N VAL A 334 25.95 16.36 -10.10
CA VAL A 334 26.34 16.47 -8.69
C VAL A 334 27.48 17.45 -8.45
N ALA A 335 27.38 18.22 -7.37
CA ALA A 335 28.52 18.75 -6.63
C ALA A 335 28.27 18.55 -5.13
N LEU A 336 29.18 17.83 -4.48
CA LEU A 336 29.47 17.89 -3.05
C LEU A 336 30.39 19.10 -2.85
N ASP A 337 30.23 19.84 -1.75
CA ASP A 337 31.30 20.67 -1.24
C ASP A 337 31.40 20.52 0.28
N GLU A 338 32.59 20.14 0.71
CA GLU A 338 33.03 20.05 2.10
C GLU A 338 33.85 21.31 2.42
N GLY A 339 33.58 21.92 3.57
CA GLY A 339 34.59 22.63 4.36
C GLY A 339 34.92 24.07 3.97
N LYS A 340 34.53 25.01 4.85
CA LYS A 340 35.45 25.68 5.77
C LYS A 340 34.70 26.36 6.91
#